data_AF-A0A7G5H2Z5-F1
#
_entry.id   AF-A0A7G5H2Z5-F1
#
_cell.length_a   1.000
_cell.length_b   1.000
_cell.length_c   1.000
_cell.angle_alpha   90.00
_cell.angle_beta   90.00
_cell.angle_gamma   90.00
#
_symmetry.space_group_name_H-M   'P 1'
#
loop_
_entity.id
_entity.type
_entity.pdbx_description
1 polymer ?
#
loop_
_entity_poly.entity_id
_entity_poly.type
_entity_poly.pdbx_seq_one_letter_code
_entity_poly.pdbx_strand_id
1 'polypeptide(L)'
;MNDLDFVLDRLSKINNIFSDFILETNYIRNNNTISWPDYKPGSHKFLYAREYEYLLKLRQYSFLFSDKSFIQCYYNFGALDGKSMLKEVKLCYYPYPVLLKQSLNDYEDLFDNTEDDNLKQYYYDLYLCMSDEFGFNIHSQIDNAKINFEKKYGYNWEPDTLRGLLFDKIYKNTNYSHFRMDYDYAVTTHQKCELQFGAVKSIRFPIDRVLDPFLFFDLVFKSFLKDDYDNLIKYDYKKHFILGKRYSILIDNFKENNIFKTLK
;
A
#
# COMPACT_ATOMS: atom_id res chain seq x y z
N MET A 1 -18.95 -0.77 25.56
CA MET A 1 -18.51 -1.41 24.32
C MET A 1 -17.00 -1.53 24.42
N ASN A 2 -16.41 -2.72 24.23
CA ASN A 2 -14.95 -2.85 24.20
C ASN A 2 -14.41 -2.26 22.87
N ASP A 3 -13.12 -1.94 22.81
CA ASP A 3 -12.53 -1.24 21.64
C ASP A 3 -12.66 -2.03 20.34
N LEU A 4 -12.65 -3.35 20.42
CA LEU A 4 -12.83 -4.22 19.27
C LEU A 4 -14.27 -4.16 18.72
N ASP A 5 -15.27 -4.24 19.58
CA ASP A 5 -16.68 -4.11 19.20
C ASP A 5 -16.96 -2.70 18.66
N PHE A 6 -16.27 -1.69 19.18
CA PHE A 6 -16.31 -0.34 18.66
C PHE A 6 -15.80 -0.30 17.21
N VAL A 7 -14.61 -0.85 16.92
CA VAL A 7 -14.11 -0.90 15.53
C VAL A 7 -15.06 -1.64 14.61
N LEU A 8 -15.68 -2.75 15.04
CA LEU A 8 -16.68 -3.46 14.24
C LEU A 8 -17.92 -2.62 13.93
N ASP A 9 -18.43 -1.85 14.90
CA ASP A 9 -19.51 -0.89 14.65
C ASP A 9 -19.06 0.15 13.62
N ARG A 10 -17.84 0.69 13.74
CA ARG A 10 -17.30 1.66 12.78
C ARG A 10 -17.25 1.11 11.36
N LEU A 11 -16.74 -0.11 11.17
CA LEU A 11 -16.69 -0.78 9.87
C LEU A 11 -18.10 -1.02 9.29
N SER A 12 -19.07 -1.38 10.13
CA SER A 12 -20.47 -1.50 9.73
C SER A 12 -21.07 -0.16 9.28
N LYS A 13 -20.75 0.94 9.97
CA LYS A 13 -21.19 2.29 9.58
C LYS A 13 -20.57 2.75 8.27
N ILE A 14 -19.29 2.42 8.04
CA ILE A 14 -18.63 2.64 6.75
C ILE A 14 -19.40 1.93 5.64
N ASN A 15 -19.73 0.65 5.81
CA ASN A 15 -20.46 -0.11 4.80
C ASN A 15 -21.79 0.56 4.42
N ASN A 16 -22.52 1.12 5.39
CA ASN A 16 -23.77 1.84 5.14
C ASN A 16 -23.58 3.21 4.48
N ILE A 17 -22.55 3.97 4.87
CA ILE A 17 -22.34 5.34 4.37
C ILE A 17 -21.78 5.32 2.95
N PHE A 18 -20.82 4.43 2.70
CA PHE A 18 -20.12 4.26 1.43
C PHE A 18 -20.72 3.14 0.56
N SER A 19 -21.96 2.70 0.87
CA SER A 19 -22.65 1.59 0.20
C SER A 19 -22.68 1.72 -1.33
N ASP A 20 -22.79 2.95 -1.82
CA ASP A 20 -22.94 3.24 -3.25
C ASP A 20 -21.63 3.01 -4.02
N PHE A 21 -20.50 2.96 -3.32
CA PHE A 21 -19.17 2.74 -3.86
C PHE A 21 -18.65 1.33 -3.57
N ILE A 22 -19.13 0.70 -2.50
CA ILE A 22 -18.70 -0.64 -2.06
C ILE A 22 -19.41 -1.69 -2.92
N LEU A 23 -18.62 -2.41 -3.71
CA LEU A 23 -19.05 -3.60 -4.44
C LEU A 23 -19.13 -4.81 -3.50
N GLU A 24 -18.16 -4.95 -2.58
CA GLU A 24 -18.10 -6.10 -1.69
C GLU A 24 -17.50 -5.74 -0.33
N THR A 25 -18.01 -6.37 0.73
CA THR A 25 -17.45 -6.31 2.09
C THR A 25 -17.01 -7.71 2.53
N ASN A 26 -15.76 -7.82 3.00
CA ASN A 26 -15.09 -9.09 3.28
C ASN A 26 -14.19 -9.00 4.53
N TYR A 27 -14.76 -8.58 5.66
CA TYR A 27 -14.08 -8.65 6.95
C TYR A 27 -14.82 -9.57 7.93
N ILE A 28 -14.05 -10.21 8.80
CA ILE A 28 -14.49 -11.08 9.88
C ILE A 28 -13.78 -10.70 11.17
N ARG A 29 -14.45 -10.99 12.29
CA ARG A 29 -13.82 -11.05 13.60
C ARG A 29 -13.39 -12.49 13.85
N ASN A 30 -12.12 -12.68 14.18
CA ASN A 30 -11.61 -13.94 14.72
C ASN A 30 -10.90 -13.64 16.05
N ASN A 31 -11.51 -14.06 17.17
CA ASN A 31 -11.04 -13.75 18.52
C ASN A 31 -10.83 -12.24 18.73
N ASN A 32 -9.57 -11.83 18.91
CA ASN A 32 -9.15 -10.45 19.13
C ASN A 32 -8.65 -9.78 17.85
N THR A 33 -8.90 -10.38 16.69
CA THR A 33 -8.43 -9.88 15.39
C THR A 33 -9.61 -9.55 14.51
N ILE A 34 -9.56 -8.40 13.84
CA ILE A 34 -10.42 -8.05 12.73
C ILE A 34 -9.56 -8.11 11.47
N SER A 35 -9.97 -8.93 10.50
CA SER A 35 -9.25 -9.15 9.25
C SER A 35 -10.22 -9.69 8.20
N TRP A 36 -9.74 -10.25 7.09
CA TRP A 36 -10.53 -10.99 6.10
C TRP A 36 -10.41 -12.51 6.33
N PRO A 37 -11.28 -13.34 5.74
CA PRO A 37 -11.15 -14.80 5.79
C PRO A 37 -9.79 -15.28 5.28
N ASP A 38 -9.24 -16.32 5.92
CA ASP A 38 -7.96 -16.93 5.56
C ASP A 38 -6.81 -15.90 5.42
N TYR A 39 -6.70 -15.00 6.41
CA TYR A 39 -5.63 -14.00 6.48
C TYR A 39 -4.25 -14.64 6.26
N LYS A 40 -3.53 -14.17 5.24
CA LYS A 40 -2.14 -14.54 4.97
C LYS A 40 -1.23 -13.33 5.24
N PRO A 41 -0.34 -13.40 6.24
CA PRO A 41 0.60 -12.32 6.50
C PRO A 41 1.65 -12.23 5.39
N GLY A 42 2.06 -11.00 5.07
CA GLY A 42 3.19 -10.73 4.19
C GLY A 42 2.88 -9.70 3.12
N SER A 43 3.78 -8.71 2.96
CA SER A 43 3.87 -7.90 1.75
C SER A 43 4.71 -8.70 0.75
N HIS A 44 4.15 -9.04 -0.39
CA HIS A 44 4.92 -9.78 -1.38
C HIS A 44 5.83 -8.80 -2.10
N LYS A 45 7.10 -9.18 -2.33
CA LYS A 45 8.03 -8.38 -3.14
C LYS A 45 7.71 -8.51 -4.63
N PHE A 46 6.44 -8.41 -4.97
CA PHE A 46 5.98 -8.41 -6.34
C PHE A 46 5.90 -6.98 -6.84
N LEU A 47 5.97 -6.87 -8.15
CA LEU A 47 5.26 -5.89 -8.93
C LEU A 47 3.93 -5.48 -8.31
N TYR A 48 3.64 -4.17 -8.20
CA TYR A 48 2.40 -3.70 -7.60
C TYR A 48 1.17 -4.34 -8.24
N ALA A 49 1.08 -4.37 -9.58
CA ALA A 49 -0.04 -5.00 -10.29
C ALA A 49 -0.19 -6.49 -9.96
N ARG A 50 0.93 -7.22 -9.82
CA ARG A 50 0.92 -8.64 -9.45
C ARG A 50 0.55 -8.85 -7.98
N GLU A 51 1.02 -7.98 -7.08
CA GLU A 51 0.59 -7.95 -5.68
C GLU A 51 -0.93 -7.71 -5.60
N TYR A 52 -1.41 -6.68 -6.29
CA TYR A 52 -2.83 -6.34 -6.39
C TYR A 52 -3.66 -7.53 -6.88
N GLU A 53 -3.29 -8.16 -8.00
CA GLU A 53 -4.01 -9.32 -8.55
C GLU A 53 -3.99 -10.51 -7.60
N TYR A 54 -2.84 -10.77 -6.98
CA TYR A 54 -2.69 -11.84 -5.99
C TYR A 54 -3.62 -11.63 -4.80
N LEU A 55 -3.66 -10.42 -4.24
CA LEU A 55 -4.52 -10.06 -3.13
C LEU A 55 -6.00 -10.16 -3.52
N LEU A 56 -6.38 -9.66 -4.70
CA LEU A 56 -7.74 -9.75 -5.20
C LEU A 56 -8.19 -11.21 -5.39
N LYS A 57 -7.34 -12.03 -6.03
CA LYS A 57 -7.60 -13.46 -6.29
C LYS A 57 -7.77 -14.26 -5.00
N LEU A 58 -6.99 -13.95 -3.98
CA LEU A 58 -7.08 -14.59 -2.67
C LEU A 58 -8.06 -13.90 -1.71
N ARG A 59 -8.81 -12.91 -2.19
CA ARG A 59 -9.79 -12.14 -1.42
C ARG A 59 -9.20 -11.58 -0.12
N GLN A 60 -7.98 -11.05 -0.20
CA GLN A 60 -7.25 -10.46 0.91
C GLN A 60 -7.57 -8.96 1.02
N TYR A 61 -8.84 -8.62 1.21
CA TYR A 61 -9.33 -7.24 1.34
C TYR A 61 -10.53 -7.18 2.27
N SER A 62 -10.79 -6.00 2.86
CA SER A 62 -11.96 -5.76 3.72
C SER A 62 -13.12 -5.13 2.95
N PHE A 63 -12.83 -4.25 2.00
CA PHE A 63 -13.83 -3.60 1.15
C PHE A 63 -13.30 -3.50 -0.28
N LEU A 64 -14.07 -4.03 -1.25
CA LEU A 64 -13.81 -3.87 -2.68
C LEU A 64 -14.78 -2.82 -3.23
N PHE A 65 -14.26 -1.88 -3.99
CA PHE A 65 -15.04 -0.79 -4.58
C PHE A 65 -15.41 -1.07 -6.04
N SER A 66 -16.37 -0.31 -6.56
CA SER A 66 -16.88 -0.42 -7.93
C SER A 66 -15.84 -0.07 -9.00
N ASP A 67 -14.87 0.79 -8.68
CA ASP A 67 -13.72 1.13 -9.52
C ASP A 67 -12.60 0.05 -9.49
N LYS A 68 -12.85 -1.06 -8.79
CA LYS A 68 -11.96 -2.19 -8.51
C LYS A 68 -10.86 -1.90 -7.48
N SER A 69 -10.69 -0.68 -7.02
CA SER A 69 -9.79 -0.43 -5.89
C SER A 69 -10.32 -1.11 -4.61
N PHE A 70 -9.46 -1.32 -3.62
CA PHE A 70 -9.89 -1.94 -2.37
C PHE A 70 -9.16 -1.41 -1.14
N ILE A 71 -9.79 -1.55 0.03
CA ILE A 71 -9.20 -1.26 1.33
C ILE A 71 -9.04 -2.54 2.14
N GLN A 72 -7.89 -2.66 2.79
CA GLN A 72 -7.60 -3.63 3.84
C GLN A 72 -7.71 -2.95 5.21
N CYS A 73 -8.51 -3.53 6.10
CA CYS A 73 -8.62 -3.13 7.50
C CYS A 73 -8.21 -4.31 8.38
N TYR A 74 -7.01 -4.25 8.95
CA TYR A 74 -6.51 -5.22 9.92
C TYR A 74 -6.36 -4.56 11.29
N TYR A 75 -6.91 -5.20 12.32
CA TYR A 75 -6.76 -4.80 13.71
C TYR A 75 -6.44 -6.04 14.55
N ASN A 76 -5.46 -5.93 15.44
CA ASN A 76 -5.15 -6.95 16.43
C ASN A 76 -5.17 -6.34 17.83
N PHE A 77 -5.94 -6.94 18.72
CA PHE A 77 -6.08 -6.52 20.10
C PHE A 77 -5.44 -7.54 21.04
N GLY A 78 -4.79 -7.05 22.07
CA GLY A 78 -4.33 -7.83 23.21
C GLY A 78 -5.06 -7.47 24.50
N ALA A 79 -4.51 -7.96 25.60
CA ALA A 79 -4.86 -7.52 26.93
C ALA A 79 -3.63 -6.93 27.62
N LEU A 80 -3.81 -5.81 28.30
CA LEU A 80 -2.85 -5.22 29.24
C LEU A 80 -3.60 -4.90 30.52
N ASP A 81 -3.13 -5.42 31.65
CA ASP A 81 -3.76 -5.25 32.97
C ASP A 81 -5.26 -5.57 33.00
N GLY A 82 -5.66 -6.62 32.27
CA GLY A 82 -7.05 -7.06 32.15
C GLY A 82 -7.96 -6.17 31.28
N LYS A 83 -7.42 -5.11 30.67
CA LYS A 83 -8.14 -4.25 29.72
C LYS A 83 -7.74 -4.58 28.28
N SER A 84 -8.69 -4.46 27.35
CA SER A 84 -8.41 -4.59 25.92
C SER A 84 -7.44 -3.48 25.51
N MET A 85 -6.46 -3.84 24.69
CA MET A 85 -5.42 -2.93 24.22
C MET A 85 -5.15 -3.17 22.75
N LEU A 86 -5.13 -2.11 21.95
CA LEU A 86 -4.77 -2.19 20.55
C LEU A 86 -3.26 -2.49 20.39
N LYS A 87 -2.94 -3.60 19.73
CA LYS A 87 -1.56 -4.05 19.49
C LYS A 87 -1.06 -3.69 18.10
N GLU A 88 -1.85 -3.98 17.06
CA GLU A 88 -1.47 -3.70 15.67
C GLU A 88 -2.66 -3.14 14.89
N VAL A 89 -2.38 -2.23 13.97
CA VAL A 89 -3.29 -1.78 12.92
C VAL A 89 -2.57 -1.76 11.59
N LYS A 90 -3.22 -2.25 10.54
CA LYS A 90 -2.77 -2.06 9.16
C LYS A 90 -3.98 -1.61 8.35
N LEU A 91 -3.96 -0.36 7.92
CA LEU A 91 -4.94 0.21 7.01
C LEU A 91 -4.24 0.45 5.68
N CYS A 92 -4.68 -0.22 4.62
CA CYS A 92 -4.07 -0.09 3.31
C CYS A 92 -5.13 0.16 2.24
N TYR A 93 -4.85 1.10 1.35
CA TYR A 93 -5.63 1.37 0.16
C TYR A 93 -4.85 0.95 -1.09
N TYR A 94 -5.47 0.10 -1.91
CA TYR A 94 -4.92 -0.41 -3.15
C TYR A 94 -5.73 0.15 -4.33
N PRO A 95 -5.24 1.22 -5.00
CA PRO A 95 -5.85 1.72 -6.22
C PRO A 95 -5.81 0.68 -7.35
N TYR A 96 -6.81 0.65 -8.22
CA TYR A 96 -6.78 -0.24 -9.39
C TYR A 96 -5.53 0.02 -10.25
N PRO A 97 -4.79 -1.01 -10.69
CA PRO A 97 -3.68 -0.85 -11.60
C PRO A 97 -4.15 -0.28 -12.94
N VAL A 98 -3.81 0.98 -13.21
CA VAL A 98 -4.07 1.66 -14.48
C VAL A 98 -2.77 1.78 -15.26
N LEU A 99 -2.85 1.52 -16.56
CA LEU A 99 -1.72 1.72 -17.47
C LEU A 99 -1.33 3.20 -17.47
N LEU A 100 -0.10 3.50 -17.09
CA LEU A 100 0.50 4.80 -17.26
C LEU A 100 0.78 4.99 -18.75
N LYS A 101 0.25 6.06 -19.32
CA LYS A 101 0.62 6.53 -20.65
C LYS A 101 1.96 7.26 -20.54
N GLN A 102 3.02 6.57 -20.16
CA GLN A 102 4.37 7.04 -20.40
C GLN A 102 4.84 6.42 -21.72
N SER A 103 5.10 7.30 -22.68
CA SER A 103 5.71 7.00 -23.97
C SER A 103 7.23 6.93 -23.82
N LEU A 104 7.91 6.34 -24.81
CA LEU A 104 9.38 6.34 -24.87
C LEU A 104 9.95 7.76 -24.71
N ASN A 105 9.31 8.71 -25.37
CA ASN A 105 9.71 10.12 -25.41
C ASN A 105 9.74 10.75 -24.01
N ASP A 106 8.86 10.31 -23.09
CA ASP A 106 8.85 10.86 -21.73
C ASP A 106 10.14 10.47 -20.95
N TYR A 107 10.73 9.31 -21.25
CA TYR A 107 11.98 8.86 -20.62
C TYR A 107 13.22 9.43 -21.32
N GLU A 108 13.17 9.59 -22.64
CA GLU A 108 14.19 10.30 -23.42
C GLU A 108 14.32 11.74 -22.91
N ASP A 109 13.20 12.44 -22.74
CA ASP A 109 13.17 13.78 -22.15
C ASP A 109 13.74 13.80 -20.72
N LEU A 110 13.41 12.82 -19.88
CA LEU A 110 13.96 12.73 -18.51
C LEU A 110 15.48 12.48 -18.51
N PHE A 111 15.97 11.65 -19.43
CA PHE A 111 17.40 11.38 -19.60
C PHE A 111 18.16 12.61 -20.09
N ASP A 112 17.61 13.33 -21.06
CA ASP A 112 18.26 14.49 -21.66
C ASP A 112 18.30 15.70 -20.72
N ASN A 113 17.29 15.85 -19.87
CA ASN A 113 17.11 17.05 -19.05
C ASN A 113 17.54 16.88 -17.58
N THR A 114 17.96 15.69 -17.13
CA THR A 114 18.46 15.52 -15.76
C THR A 114 19.93 15.94 -15.64
N GLU A 115 20.24 16.75 -14.62
CA GLU A 115 21.62 17.14 -14.27
C GLU A 115 22.27 16.17 -13.25
N ASP A 116 21.51 15.25 -12.67
CA ASP A 116 22.01 14.25 -11.72
C ASP A 116 22.45 12.98 -12.47
N ASP A 117 23.73 12.64 -12.37
CA ASP A 117 24.34 11.49 -13.06
C ASP A 117 23.73 10.13 -12.67
N ASN A 118 23.27 9.96 -11.43
CA ASN A 118 22.64 8.70 -10.99
C ASN A 118 21.23 8.57 -11.57
N LEU A 119 20.46 9.66 -11.57
CA LEU A 119 19.16 9.70 -12.21
C LEU A 119 19.27 9.58 -13.72
N LYS A 120 20.32 10.15 -14.31
CA LYS A 120 20.64 10.03 -15.74
C LYS A 120 20.86 8.58 -16.13
N GLN A 121 21.69 7.86 -15.39
CA GLN A 121 21.91 6.43 -15.61
C GLN A 121 20.61 5.64 -15.46
N TYR A 122 19.80 5.95 -14.45
CA TYR A 122 18.50 5.31 -14.24
C TYR A 122 17.53 5.55 -15.40
N TYR A 123 17.36 6.78 -15.87
CA TYR A 123 16.47 7.10 -16.99
C TYR A 123 16.98 6.52 -18.30
N TYR A 124 18.29 6.51 -18.53
CA TYR A 124 18.92 5.85 -19.67
C TYR A 124 18.67 4.34 -19.67
N ASP A 125 18.83 3.68 -18.51
CA ASP A 125 18.55 2.26 -18.37
C ASP A 125 17.07 1.94 -18.64
N LEU A 126 16.15 2.82 -18.21
CA LEU A 126 14.71 2.70 -18.51
C LEU A 126 14.41 2.88 -20.00
N TYR A 127 14.99 3.90 -20.64
CA TYR A 127 14.86 4.15 -22.08
C TYR A 127 15.31 2.94 -22.91
N LEU A 128 16.51 2.40 -22.63
CA LEU A 128 17.02 1.20 -23.28
C LEU A 128 16.13 -0.02 -23.06
N CYS A 129 15.57 -0.15 -21.85
CA CYS A 129 14.68 -1.26 -21.51
C CYS A 129 13.36 -1.24 -22.28
N MET A 130 12.90 -0.07 -22.73
CA MET A 130 11.61 0.12 -23.41
C MET A 130 11.72 0.24 -24.93
N SER A 131 12.91 0.54 -25.48
CA SER A 131 13.10 0.67 -26.93
C SER A 131 13.03 -0.69 -27.66
N ASP A 132 12.23 -0.77 -28.72
CA ASP A 132 12.08 -1.96 -29.58
C ASP A 132 13.36 -2.30 -30.39
N GLU A 133 14.35 -1.41 -30.41
CA GLU A 133 15.59 -1.55 -31.21
C GLU A 133 16.45 -2.77 -30.85
N PHE A 134 16.21 -3.44 -29.73
CA PHE A 134 16.99 -4.62 -29.30
C PHE A 134 16.33 -5.99 -29.52
N GLY A 135 15.19 -6.08 -30.21
CA GLY A 135 14.70 -7.35 -30.79
C GLY A 135 14.70 -8.54 -29.83
N PHE A 136 14.16 -8.38 -28.62
CA PHE A 136 14.24 -9.41 -27.58
C PHE A 136 13.33 -10.61 -27.87
N ASN A 137 13.93 -11.63 -28.49
CA ASN A 137 13.41 -12.99 -28.46
C ASN A 137 13.74 -13.61 -27.10
N ILE A 138 12.73 -13.77 -26.25
CA ILE A 138 12.84 -14.15 -24.84
C ILE A 138 13.18 -15.64 -24.74
N HIS A 139 14.46 -16.00 -24.81
CA HIS A 139 15.09 -17.16 -24.13
C HIS A 139 16.59 -17.23 -24.45
N SER A 140 17.41 -17.57 -23.43
CA SER A 140 18.90 -17.58 -23.33
C SER A 140 19.58 -16.35 -22.74
N GLN A 141 19.11 -15.12 -22.99
CA GLN A 141 19.75 -13.92 -22.43
C GLN A 141 19.46 -13.69 -20.93
N ILE A 142 18.36 -14.26 -20.43
CA ILE A 142 17.95 -14.20 -19.02
C ILE A 142 18.95 -14.95 -18.13
N ASP A 143 19.45 -16.10 -18.57
CA ASP A 143 20.44 -16.87 -17.79
C ASP A 143 21.78 -16.13 -17.72
N ASN A 144 22.18 -15.46 -18.80
CA ASN A 144 23.41 -14.67 -18.82
C ASN A 144 23.31 -13.38 -17.99
N ALA A 145 22.17 -12.69 -18.01
CA ALA A 145 21.91 -11.53 -17.15
C ALA A 145 21.92 -11.93 -15.66
N LYS A 146 21.30 -13.07 -15.33
CA LYS A 146 21.31 -13.68 -13.99
C LYS A 146 22.75 -13.97 -13.53
N ILE A 147 23.53 -14.68 -14.34
CA ILE A 147 24.93 -15.02 -14.04
C ILE A 147 25.80 -13.77 -13.85
N ASN A 148 25.60 -12.73 -14.67
CA ASN A 148 26.40 -11.51 -14.61
C ASN A 148 26.04 -10.63 -13.40
N PHE A 149 24.77 -10.57 -13.00
CA PHE A 149 24.33 -9.80 -11.84
C PHE A 149 24.70 -10.49 -10.52
N GLU A 150 24.54 -11.82 -10.44
CA GLU A 150 24.94 -12.63 -9.28
C GLU A 150 26.46 -12.56 -9.07
N LYS A 151 27.26 -12.59 -10.15
CA LYS A 151 28.72 -12.39 -10.09
C LYS A 151 29.12 -10.99 -9.66
N LYS A 152 28.39 -9.95 -10.07
CA LYS A 152 28.77 -8.54 -9.81
C LYS A 152 28.40 -8.08 -8.40
N TYR A 153 27.33 -8.60 -7.81
CA TYR A 153 26.79 -8.10 -6.53
C TYR A 153 26.67 -9.17 -5.43
N GLY A 154 26.96 -10.45 -5.70
CA GLY A 154 27.06 -11.50 -4.68
C GLY A 154 25.74 -11.91 -4.03
N TYR A 155 24.59 -11.56 -4.60
CA TYR A 155 23.26 -11.91 -4.08
C TYR A 155 22.58 -12.95 -4.96
N ASN A 156 22.11 -14.03 -4.34
CA ASN A 156 21.31 -15.09 -4.98
C ASN A 156 19.83 -14.67 -4.91
N TRP A 157 19.25 -14.22 -6.03
CA TRP A 157 17.86 -13.76 -6.07
C TRP A 157 16.92 -14.92 -6.44
N GLU A 158 15.83 -15.07 -5.69
CA GLU A 158 14.80 -16.08 -5.98
C GLU A 158 14.21 -15.88 -7.39
N PRO A 159 14.06 -16.94 -8.21
CA PRO A 159 13.63 -16.86 -9.61
C PRO A 159 12.34 -16.07 -9.86
N ASP A 160 11.39 -16.11 -8.93
CA ASP A 160 10.11 -15.41 -9.05
C ASP A 160 10.21 -13.90 -8.84
N THR A 161 11.24 -13.45 -8.12
CA THR A 161 11.56 -12.02 -7.96
C THR A 161 12.14 -11.47 -9.27
N LEU A 162 13.06 -12.22 -9.89
CA LEU A 162 13.63 -11.88 -11.20
C LEU A 162 12.55 -11.82 -12.29
N ARG A 163 11.63 -12.80 -12.32
CA ARG A 163 10.48 -12.78 -13.24
C ARG A 163 9.57 -11.58 -13.01
N GLY A 164 9.37 -11.14 -11.76
CA GLY A 164 8.62 -9.92 -11.45
C GLY A 164 9.26 -8.68 -12.07
N LEU A 165 10.57 -8.50 -11.86
CA LEU A 165 11.35 -7.38 -12.42
C LEU A 165 11.46 -7.40 -13.96
N LEU A 166 11.40 -8.58 -14.57
CA LEU A 166 11.35 -8.71 -16.04
C LEU A 166 9.95 -8.44 -16.61
N PHE A 167 8.90 -8.76 -15.86
CA PHE A 167 7.53 -8.44 -16.22
C PHE A 167 7.28 -6.93 -16.12
N ASP A 168 7.86 -6.27 -15.11
CA ASP A 168 7.94 -4.79 -14.99
C ASP A 168 8.51 -4.14 -16.25
N LYS A 169 9.46 -4.82 -16.89
CA LYS A 169 10.23 -4.32 -18.03
C LYS A 169 9.53 -4.49 -19.38
N ILE A 170 8.65 -5.49 -19.53
CA ILE A 170 8.02 -5.85 -20.82
C ILE A 170 6.65 -5.19 -20.99
N TYR A 171 5.94 -4.92 -19.89
CA TYR A 171 4.58 -4.40 -19.94
C TYR A 171 4.54 -2.92 -19.54
N LYS A 172 3.66 -2.15 -20.18
CA LYS A 172 3.41 -0.74 -19.87
C LYS A 172 3.28 -0.55 -18.35
N ASN A 173 4.03 0.40 -17.80
CA ASN A 173 4.03 0.70 -16.38
C ASN A 173 2.60 0.95 -15.86
N THR A 174 2.32 0.51 -14.64
CA THR A 174 1.07 0.85 -13.93
C THR A 174 1.39 1.77 -12.75
N ASN A 175 0.38 2.40 -12.14
CA ASN A 175 0.59 3.10 -10.87
C ASN A 175 1.31 2.19 -9.87
N TYR A 176 2.28 2.78 -9.15
CA TYR A 176 3.35 1.99 -8.55
C TYR A 176 3.08 1.52 -7.12
N SER A 177 1.95 1.84 -6.49
CA SER A 177 1.82 1.67 -5.04
C SER A 177 0.42 1.69 -4.45
N HIS A 178 0.34 1.07 -3.28
CA HIS A 178 -0.69 1.25 -2.28
C HIS A 178 -0.33 2.39 -1.31
N PHE A 179 -1.33 2.99 -0.67
CA PHE A 179 -1.14 3.90 0.46
C PHE A 179 -1.48 3.16 1.75
N ARG A 180 -0.64 3.23 2.77
CA ARG A 180 -0.88 2.52 4.04
C ARG A 180 -0.56 3.33 5.28
N MET A 181 -1.30 3.04 6.34
CA MET A 181 -1.01 3.41 7.72
C MET A 181 -0.76 2.14 8.52
N ASP A 182 0.39 2.07 9.16
CA ASP A 182 0.73 1.01 10.09
C ASP A 182 0.77 1.54 11.52
N TYR A 183 0.31 0.72 12.44
CA TYR A 183 0.59 0.87 13.87
C TYR A 183 1.05 -0.48 14.42
N ASP A 184 2.14 -0.45 15.18
CA ASP A 184 2.64 -1.58 15.95
C ASP A 184 3.08 -1.09 17.33
N TYR A 185 2.39 -1.53 18.36
CA TYR A 185 2.68 -1.15 19.74
C TYR A 185 4.08 -1.62 20.20
N ALA A 186 4.54 -2.76 19.70
CA ALA A 186 5.75 -3.45 20.15
C ALA A 186 7.01 -3.03 19.39
N VAL A 187 6.86 -2.27 18.28
CA VAL A 187 8.01 -1.88 17.48
C VAL A 187 8.93 -0.91 18.20
N THR A 188 10.23 -1.19 18.11
CA THR A 188 11.31 -0.38 18.72
C THR A 188 12.32 0.12 17.69
N THR A 189 12.29 -0.43 16.46
CA THR A 189 13.24 -0.11 15.39
C THR A 189 12.85 1.12 14.58
N HIS A 190 11.57 1.51 14.62
CA HIS A 190 11.03 2.69 13.95
C HIS A 190 9.86 3.29 14.76
N GLN A 191 9.15 4.29 14.23
CA GLN A 191 8.05 4.91 14.97
C GLN A 191 6.86 3.95 15.06
N LYS A 192 6.10 4.04 16.16
CA LYS A 192 4.97 3.14 16.42
C LYS A 192 3.84 3.29 15.43
N CYS A 193 3.66 4.48 14.84
CA CYS A 193 2.62 4.74 13.86
C CYS A 193 3.19 5.53 12.67
N GLU A 194 2.99 5.02 11.46
CA GLU A 194 3.65 5.49 10.25
C GLU A 194 2.70 5.44 9.05
N LEU A 195 2.79 6.43 8.16
CA LEU A 195 2.27 6.40 6.80
C LEU A 195 3.35 5.99 5.83
N GLN A 196 2.99 5.19 4.84
CA GLN A 196 3.90 4.70 3.82
C GLN A 196 3.19 4.66 2.45
N PHE A 197 3.93 5.03 1.40
CA PHE A 197 3.55 4.81 0.02
C PHE A 197 4.33 3.62 -0.52
N GLY A 198 3.61 2.59 -0.95
CA GLY A 198 4.17 1.36 -1.48
C GLY A 198 4.87 0.49 -0.46
N ALA A 199 5.65 -0.46 -0.97
CA ALA A 199 6.53 -1.31 -0.16
C ALA A 199 7.87 -0.64 0.21
N VAL A 200 8.02 0.67 -0.06
CA VAL A 200 9.26 1.43 0.19
C VAL A 200 9.47 1.62 1.69
N LYS A 201 10.31 0.78 2.30
CA LYS A 201 10.63 0.86 3.74
C LYS A 201 11.54 2.03 4.11
N SER A 202 12.20 2.62 3.12
CA SER A 202 13.15 3.73 3.29
C SER A 202 12.51 5.12 3.27
N ILE A 203 11.19 5.20 3.09
CA ILE A 203 10.44 6.46 3.19
C ILE A 203 9.17 6.16 3.95
N ARG A 204 9.14 6.56 5.22
CA ARG A 204 7.99 6.44 6.11
C ARG A 204 7.78 7.75 6.84
N PHE A 205 6.53 8.17 6.93
CA PHE A 205 6.14 9.41 7.57
C PHE A 205 5.54 9.08 8.92
N PRO A 206 6.21 9.38 10.03
CA PRO A 206 5.68 9.09 11.34
C PRO A 206 4.46 9.98 11.61
N ILE A 207 3.43 9.41 12.22
CA ILE A 207 2.22 10.14 12.61
C ILE A 207 1.94 9.98 14.09
N ASP A 208 1.39 11.03 14.70
CA ASP A 208 1.13 11.11 16.13
C ASP A 208 -0.12 10.35 16.58
N ARG A 209 -0.78 9.62 15.66
CA ARG A 209 -2.12 9.11 15.89
C ARG A 209 -2.46 7.89 15.05
N VAL A 210 -3.07 6.88 15.67
CA VAL A 210 -3.73 5.79 14.95
C VAL A 210 -5.08 6.30 14.43
N LEU A 211 -5.27 6.25 13.11
CA LEU A 211 -6.51 6.70 12.48
C LEU A 211 -7.66 5.72 12.74
N ASP A 212 -8.82 6.28 13.11
CA ASP A 212 -10.11 5.57 13.00
C ASP A 212 -10.36 5.15 11.55
N PRO A 213 -10.93 3.95 11.28
CA PRO A 213 -11.10 3.47 9.91
C PRO A 213 -11.95 4.41 9.05
N PHE A 214 -12.90 5.14 9.64
CA PHE A 214 -13.71 6.11 8.89
C PHE A 214 -12.86 7.29 8.40
N LEU A 215 -11.90 7.75 9.21
CA LEU A 215 -10.98 8.81 8.78
C LEU A 215 -10.01 8.33 7.71
N PHE A 216 -9.63 7.06 7.74
CA PHE A 216 -8.84 6.48 6.66
C PHE A 216 -9.64 6.42 5.34
N PHE A 217 -10.90 5.99 5.40
CA PHE A 217 -11.81 6.05 4.25
C PHE A 217 -11.98 7.48 3.74
N ASP A 218 -12.22 8.44 4.63
CA ASP A 218 -12.28 9.84 4.25
C ASP A 218 -11.02 10.31 3.51
N LEU A 219 -9.84 10.03 4.07
CA LEU A 219 -8.57 10.38 3.46
C LEU A 219 -8.43 9.77 2.06
N VAL A 220 -8.78 8.50 1.91
CA VAL A 220 -8.72 7.78 0.63
C VAL A 220 -9.65 8.44 -0.39
N PHE A 221 -10.92 8.64 -0.04
CA PHE A 221 -11.89 9.21 -0.97
C PHE A 221 -11.52 10.65 -1.35
N LYS A 222 -11.13 11.48 -0.39
CA LYS A 222 -10.66 12.85 -0.68
C LYS A 222 -9.44 12.90 -1.60
N SER A 223 -8.50 11.97 -1.43
CA SER A 223 -7.20 12.05 -2.09
C SER A 223 -7.18 11.33 -3.45
N PHE A 224 -7.91 10.22 -3.56
CA PHE A 224 -7.81 9.31 -4.71
C PHE A 224 -9.13 9.13 -5.47
N LEU A 225 -10.29 9.39 -4.84
CA LEU A 225 -11.62 9.21 -5.42
C LEU A 225 -12.42 10.51 -5.31
N LYS A 226 -11.83 11.64 -5.71
CA LYS A 226 -12.36 12.97 -5.45
C LYS A 226 -13.76 13.18 -6.05
N ASP A 227 -13.97 12.71 -7.27
CA ASP A 227 -15.26 12.83 -7.96
C ASP A 227 -16.36 12.07 -7.19
N ASP A 228 -16.03 10.91 -6.62
CA ASP A 228 -16.92 10.13 -5.75
C ASP A 228 -17.16 10.82 -4.40
N TYR A 229 -16.11 11.43 -3.83
CA TYR A 229 -16.17 12.14 -2.57
C TYR A 229 -17.11 13.35 -2.60
N ASP A 230 -17.10 14.13 -3.69
CA ASP A 230 -17.96 15.31 -3.82
C ASP A 230 -19.45 14.94 -3.87
N ASN A 231 -19.77 13.71 -4.29
CA ASN A 231 -21.13 13.15 -4.30
C ASN A 231 -21.54 12.52 -2.95
N LEU A 232 -20.63 12.40 -1.99
CA LEU A 232 -20.81 11.65 -0.74
C LEU A 232 -21.58 12.40 0.35
N ILE A 233 -22.13 13.59 0.04
CA ILE A 233 -22.76 14.52 1.01
C ILE A 233 -24.06 13.93 1.59
N LYS A 234 -23.92 13.05 2.58
CA LYS A 234 -24.98 12.51 3.44
C LYS A 234 -24.90 13.14 4.83
N TYR A 235 -26.05 13.38 5.48
CA TYR A 235 -26.13 13.99 6.82
C TYR A 235 -25.30 13.23 7.87
N ASP A 236 -25.23 11.90 7.75
CA ASP A 236 -24.47 11.04 8.68
C ASP A 236 -22.95 11.17 8.54
N TYR A 237 -22.44 11.52 7.36
CA TYR A 237 -21.01 11.59 7.10
C TYR A 237 -20.29 12.54 8.08
N LYS A 238 -20.82 13.76 8.26
CA LYS A 238 -20.21 14.77 9.15
C LYS A 238 -20.16 14.31 10.60
N LYS A 239 -21.21 13.64 11.07
CA LYS A 239 -21.27 13.05 12.42
C LYS A 239 -20.18 11.99 12.58
N HIS A 240 -20.07 11.07 11.64
CA HIS A 240 -19.09 9.98 11.70
C HIS A 240 -17.65 10.46 11.56
N PHE A 241 -17.41 11.53 10.81
CA PHE A 241 -16.12 12.22 10.72
C PHE A 241 -15.69 12.83 12.06
N ILE A 242 -16.59 13.57 12.73
CA ILE A 242 -16.32 14.15 14.06
C ILE A 242 -16.02 13.05 15.08
N LEU A 243 -16.80 11.95 15.05
CA LEU A 243 -16.53 10.80 15.91
C LEU A 243 -15.16 10.19 15.61
N GLY A 244 -14.81 10.00 14.34
CA GLY A 244 -13.51 9.46 13.95
C GLY A 244 -12.34 10.28 14.51
N LYS A 245 -12.45 11.62 14.48
CA LYS A 245 -11.43 12.50 15.11
C LYS A 245 -11.31 12.28 16.62
N ARG A 246 -12.43 12.08 17.31
CA ARG A 246 -12.47 11.87 18.75
C ARG A 246 -11.88 10.52 19.17
N TYR A 247 -12.06 9.48 18.36
CA TYR A 247 -11.64 8.11 18.67
C TYR A 247 -10.29 7.71 18.08
N SER A 248 -9.65 8.60 17.32
CA SER A 248 -8.28 8.36 16.88
C SER A 248 -7.33 8.42 18.07
N ILE A 249 -6.48 7.41 18.21
CA ILE A 249 -5.66 7.20 19.41
C ILE A 249 -4.36 7.97 19.27
N LEU A 250 -4.06 8.88 20.20
CA LEU A 250 -2.78 9.57 20.25
C LEU A 250 -1.65 8.61 20.65
N ILE A 251 -0.51 8.74 19.98
CA ILE A 251 0.70 7.98 20.28
C ILE A 251 1.48 8.70 21.37
N ASP A 252 1.56 8.08 22.55
CA ASP A 252 2.38 8.59 23.65
C ASP A 252 3.85 8.68 23.24
N ASN A 253 4.51 9.77 23.65
CA ASN A 253 5.93 10.02 23.38
C ASN A 253 6.30 10.07 21.88
N PHE A 254 5.37 10.47 21.02
CA PHE A 254 5.63 10.72 19.61
C PHE A 254 6.80 11.71 19.43
N LYS A 255 7.75 11.35 18.56
CA LYS A 255 8.86 12.22 18.16
C LYS A 255 8.87 12.29 16.64
N GLU A 256 8.65 13.48 16.10
CA GLU A 256 8.63 13.77 14.66
C GLU A 256 10.03 13.69 14.00
N ASN A 257 11.02 13.12 14.69
CA ASN A 257 12.43 13.25 14.33
C ASN A 257 12.92 12.26 13.26
N ASN A 258 12.04 11.57 12.51
CA ASN A 258 12.48 10.52 11.59
C ASN A 258 11.57 10.39 10.35
N ILE A 259 11.83 11.18 9.31
CA ILE A 259 11.70 10.61 7.97
C ILE A 259 12.88 9.64 7.85
N PHE A 260 12.63 8.34 8.03
CA PHE A 260 13.67 7.31 8.02
C PHE A 260 14.30 7.18 6.62
N LYS A 261 15.24 8.04 6.24
CA LYS A 261 16.16 7.74 5.14
C LYS A 261 17.09 6.62 5.60
N THR A 262 16.68 5.36 5.45
CA THR A 262 17.65 4.26 5.47
C THR A 262 18.45 4.32 4.18
N LEU A 263 19.44 5.20 4.14
CA LEU A 263 20.58 5.07 3.24
C LEU A 263 21.42 3.93 3.81
N LYS A 264 21.24 2.73 3.27
CA LYS A 264 22.27 1.69 3.33
C LYS A 264 23.09 1.74 2.05
#